data_AF-C3Y389-F1
#
_entry.id   AF-C3Y389-F1
#
_cell.length_a   1.000
_cell.length_b   1.000
_cell.length_c   1.000
_cell.angle_alpha   90.00
_cell.angle_beta   90.00
_cell.angle_gamma   90.00
#
_symmetry.space_group_name_H-M   'P 1'
#
loop_
_entity.id
_entity.type
_entity.pdbx_description
1 polymer ?
#
loop_
_entity_poly.entity_id
_entity_poly.type
_entity_poly.pdbx_seq_one_letter_code
_entity_poly.pdbx_strand_id
1 'polypeptide(L)'
;ELDVIEPSQGLTIEAAISFVHRLMNLVDVLVFASSLSFAELEVEKNMSSGGILRQCLRIICCCAVRNVLECRQKEKPSANGATIAAPDLREKNLQSLLRGAQEIAKNMAGLPGVVSMVTDAERLLQDMDINRLRAVVYRDVVS
;
A
#
# COMPACT_ATOMS: atom_id res chain seq x y z
N GLU A 1 -10.29 13.54 -30.48
CA GLU A 1 -10.90 12.45 -29.70
C GLU A 1 -10.21 12.44 -28.34
N LEU A 2 -10.98 12.50 -27.25
CA LEU A 2 -10.43 12.38 -25.90
C LEU A 2 -10.14 10.89 -25.70
N ASP A 3 -8.87 10.50 -25.85
CA ASP A 3 -8.44 9.16 -25.44
C ASP A 3 -8.87 8.96 -23.99
N VAL A 4 -9.84 8.07 -23.79
CA VAL A 4 -10.23 7.59 -22.48
C VAL A 4 -9.05 6.74 -22.02
N ILE A 5 -8.08 7.40 -21.42
CA ILE A 5 -6.94 6.76 -20.78
C ILE A 5 -7.53 5.81 -19.74
N GLU A 6 -7.35 4.51 -19.96
CA GLU A 6 -7.73 3.50 -18.98
C GLU A 6 -6.99 3.84 -17.67
N PRO A 7 -7.70 4.03 -16.54
CA PRO A 7 -7.12 4.60 -15.32
C PRO A 7 -5.96 3.77 -14.74
N SER A 8 -5.80 2.53 -15.20
CA SER A 8 -4.74 1.60 -14.81
C SER A 8 -3.52 1.58 -15.73
N GLN A 9 -3.52 2.32 -16.85
CA GLN A 9 -2.42 2.33 -17.85
C GLN A 9 -2.01 0.91 -18.30
N GLY A 10 -2.96 -0.03 -18.37
CA GLY A 10 -2.72 -1.44 -18.71
C GLY A 10 -2.17 -2.32 -17.57
N LEU A 11 -2.01 -1.79 -16.36
CA LEU A 11 -1.60 -2.58 -15.19
C LEU A 11 -2.82 -3.25 -14.55
N THR A 12 -2.77 -4.57 -14.33
CA THR A 12 -3.83 -5.21 -13.55
C THR A 12 -3.77 -4.72 -12.10
N ILE A 13 -4.93 -4.70 -11.47
CA ILE A 13 -5.06 -4.22 -10.10
C ILE A 13 -4.32 -5.12 -9.12
N GLU A 14 -4.34 -6.43 -9.36
CA GLU A 14 -3.57 -7.41 -8.62
C GLU A 14 -2.05 -7.15 -8.74
N ALA A 15 -1.57 -6.79 -9.94
CA ALA A 15 -0.17 -6.42 -10.15
C ALA A 15 0.20 -5.12 -9.43
N ALA A 16 -0.69 -4.13 -9.44
CA ALA A 16 -0.51 -2.87 -8.73
C ALA A 16 -0.39 -3.08 -7.21
N ILE A 17 -1.26 -3.90 -6.62
CA ILE A 17 -1.19 -4.24 -5.19
C ILE A 17 0.12 -4.96 -4.86
N SER A 18 0.47 -5.98 -5.66
CA SER A 18 1.73 -6.71 -5.50
C SER A 18 2.95 -5.80 -5.56
N PHE A 19 2.94 -4.81 -6.46
CA PHE A 19 4.00 -3.82 -6.57
C PHE A 19 4.10 -2.95 -5.31
N VAL A 20 3.00 -2.38 -4.83
CA VAL A 20 2.97 -1.56 -3.61
C VAL A 20 3.47 -2.33 -2.39
N HIS A 21 3.09 -3.61 -2.27
CA HIS A 21 3.58 -4.48 -1.21
C HIS A 21 5.09 -4.72 -1.26
N ARG A 22 5.62 -4.98 -2.46
CA ARG A 22 7.07 -5.13 -2.63
C ARG A 22 7.82 -3.86 -2.28
N LEU A 23 7.26 -2.69 -2.61
CA LEU A 23 7.82 -1.41 -2.18
C LEU A 23 7.80 -1.26 -0.66
N MET A 24 6.72 -1.65 0.03
CA MET A 24 6.70 -1.66 1.50
C MET A 24 7.77 -2.56 2.10
N ASN A 25 7.96 -3.77 1.56
CA ASN A 25 9.02 -4.66 2.05
C ASN A 25 10.41 -4.05 1.85
N LEU A 26 10.64 -3.35 0.74
CA LEU A 26 11.89 -2.61 0.51
C LEU A 26 12.05 -1.47 1.53
N VAL A 27 10.98 -0.74 1.85
CA VAL A 27 10.99 0.28 2.92
C VAL A 27 11.33 -0.36 4.26
N ASP A 28 10.75 -1.51 4.60
CA ASP A 28 11.02 -2.21 5.86
C ASP A 28 12.49 -2.65 5.95
N VAL A 29 13.04 -3.25 4.89
CA VAL A 29 14.46 -3.63 4.85
C VAL A 29 15.36 -2.41 4.94
N LEU A 30 15.04 -1.35 4.21
CA LEU A 30 15.81 -0.10 4.25
C LEU A 30 15.80 0.53 5.64
N VAL A 31 14.66 0.53 6.33
CA VAL A 31 14.50 1.24 7.60
C VAL A 31 14.97 0.41 8.80
N PHE A 32 14.63 -0.89 8.82
CA PHE A 32 14.85 -1.75 9.99
C PHE A 32 16.08 -2.66 9.88
N ALA A 33 16.50 -3.03 8.66
CA ALA A 33 17.62 -3.96 8.48
C ALA A 33 18.91 -3.27 8.00
N SER A 34 18.80 -2.14 7.31
CA SER A 34 19.97 -1.41 6.80
C SER A 34 20.46 -0.34 7.77
N SER A 35 21.79 -0.22 7.89
CA SER A 35 22.47 0.84 8.64
C SER A 35 22.83 2.08 7.80
N LEU A 36 22.38 2.17 6.55
CA LEU A 36 22.74 3.27 5.64
C LEU A 36 22.10 4.60 6.06
N SER A 37 22.83 5.70 6.15
CA SER A 37 22.21 7.02 6.36
C SER A 37 21.36 7.43 5.16
N PHE A 38 20.18 8.02 5.39
CA PHE A 38 19.38 8.56 4.29
C PHE A 38 20.12 9.70 3.57
N ALA A 39 20.81 10.56 4.33
CA ALA A 39 21.58 11.66 3.76
C ALA A 39 22.71 11.15 2.86
N GLU A 40 23.45 10.13 3.29
CA GLU A 40 24.52 9.52 2.49
C GLU A 40 23.97 8.90 1.20
N LEU A 41 22.87 8.15 1.30
CA LEU A 41 22.26 7.49 0.14
C LEU A 41 21.66 8.51 -0.84
N GLU A 42 21.12 9.62 -0.33
CA GLU A 42 20.63 10.72 -1.15
C GLU A 42 21.77 11.38 -1.94
N VAL A 43 22.91 11.65 -1.29
CA VAL A 43 24.09 12.21 -1.97
C VAL A 43 24.62 11.23 -3.02
N GLU A 44 24.75 9.94 -2.70
CA GLU A 44 25.27 8.92 -3.63
C GLU A 44 24.39 8.79 -4.88
N LYS A 45 23.07 8.83 -4.70
CA LYS A 45 22.10 8.67 -5.80
C LYS A 45 21.67 10.00 -6.44
N ASN A 46 22.31 11.12 -6.07
CA ASN A 46 21.97 12.46 -6.55
C ASN A 46 20.47 12.79 -6.35
N MET A 47 19.91 12.41 -5.21
CA MET A 47 18.57 12.75 -4.78
C MET A 47 18.56 14.05 -3.98
N SER A 48 17.46 14.80 -4.07
CA SER A 48 17.23 15.97 -3.22
C SER A 48 17.17 15.55 -1.74
N SER A 49 17.67 16.41 -0.84
CA SER A 49 17.58 16.20 0.61
C SER A 49 16.15 15.85 1.07
N GLY A 50 16.04 14.80 1.89
CA GLY A 50 14.79 14.21 2.38
C GLY A 50 13.95 13.53 1.30
N GLY A 51 14.51 13.30 0.11
CA GLY A 51 13.86 12.61 -1.00
C GLY A 51 13.44 11.20 -0.61
N ILE A 52 14.34 10.45 0.03
CA ILE A 52 14.06 9.08 0.48
C ILE A 52 13.01 9.08 1.58
N LEU A 53 13.18 9.94 2.60
CA LEU A 53 12.19 10.13 3.67
C LEU A 53 10.78 10.37 3.09
N ARG A 54 10.64 11.33 2.18
CA ARG A 54 9.35 11.65 1.55
C ARG A 54 8.77 10.47 0.80
N GLN A 55 9.58 9.65 0.13
CA GLN A 55 9.10 8.45 -0.56
C GLN A 55 8.64 7.37 0.42
N CYS A 56 9.39 7.10 1.48
CA CYS A 56 8.98 6.15 2.53
C CYS A 56 7.64 6.57 3.15
N LEU A 57 7.48 7.84 3.52
CA LEU A 57 6.23 8.36 4.07
C LEU A 57 5.06 8.21 3.10
N ARG A 58 5.25 8.53 1.81
CA ARG A 58 4.20 8.38 0.79
C ARG A 58 3.77 6.92 0.63
N ILE A 59 4.71 5.99 0.60
CA ILE A 59 4.42 4.56 0.42
C ILE A 59 3.67 4.00 1.64
N ILE A 60 4.08 4.36 2.86
CA ILE A 60 3.38 3.96 4.10
C ILE A 60 1.95 4.50 4.12
N CYS A 61 1.77 5.80 3.84
CA CYS A 61 0.44 6.41 3.78
C CYS A 61 -0.43 5.80 2.66
N CYS A 62 0.14 5.50 1.49
CA CYS A 62 -0.56 4.83 0.40
C CYS A 62 -1.10 3.45 0.83
N CYS A 63 -0.30 2.68 1.57
CA CYS A 63 -0.73 1.39 2.10
C CYS A 63 -1.83 1.51 3.14
N ALA A 64 -1.74 2.48 4.04
CA ALA A 64 -2.78 2.76 5.03
C ALA A 64 -4.11 3.14 4.36
N VAL A 65 -4.08 4.03 3.37
CA VAL A 65 -5.27 4.41 2.61
C VAL A 65 -5.86 3.22 1.87
N ARG A 66 -5.03 2.37 1.24
CA ARG A 66 -5.49 1.13 0.61
C ARG A 66 -6.20 0.22 1.62
N ASN A 67 -5.61 0.01 2.80
CA ASN A 67 -6.17 -0.81 3.87
C ASN A 67 -7.55 -0.32 4.32
N VAL A 68 -7.72 1.00 4.49
CA VAL A 68 -9.01 1.59 4.86
C VAL A 68 -10.06 1.42 3.76
N LEU A 69 -9.68 1.62 2.50
CA LEU A 69 -10.61 1.42 1.38
C LEU A 69 -11.08 -0.04 1.28
N GLU A 70 -10.18 -1.00 1.57
CA GLU A 70 -10.52 -2.41 1.62
C GLU A 70 -11.53 -2.72 2.74
N CYS A 71 -11.35 -2.15 3.93
CA CYS A 71 -12.24 -2.38 5.07
C CYS A 71 -13.63 -1.77 4.88
N ARG A 72 -13.69 -0.52 4.39
CA ARG A 72 -14.95 0.17 4.09
C ARG A 72 -15.80 -0.57 3.05
N GLN A 73 -15.18 -1.35 2.17
CA GLN A 73 -15.92 -2.17 1.21
C GLN A 73 -16.47 -3.45 1.85
N LYS A 74 -15.73 -4.09 2.77
CA LYS A 74 -16.22 -5.27 3.52
C LYS A 74 -17.42 -4.93 4.42
N GLU A 75 -17.48 -3.70 4.92
CA GLU A 75 -18.58 -3.23 5.76
C GLU A 75 -19.81 -2.78 4.98
N LYS A 76 -19.70 -2.53 3.66
CA LYS A 76 -20.88 -2.35 2.83
C LYS A 76 -21.62 -3.69 2.79
N PRO A 77 -22.83 -3.79 3.38
CA PRO A 77 -23.60 -5.02 3.26
C PRO A 77 -23.88 -5.20 1.78
N SER A 78 -23.53 -6.37 1.24
CA SER A 78 -24.00 -6.79 -0.08
C SER A 78 -25.51 -6.63 -0.06
N ALA A 79 -26.01 -5.58 -0.72
CA ALA A 79 -27.44 -5.38 -0.93
C ALA A 79 -27.91 -6.50 -1.85
N ASN A 80 -28.24 -7.64 -1.26
CA ASN A 80 -29.08 -8.64 -1.88
C ASN A 80 -30.45 -7.99 -2.11
N GLY A 81 -30.63 -7.40 -3.28
CA GLY A 81 -31.90 -6.77 -3.64
C GLY A 81 -31.81 -5.95 -4.91
N ALA A 82 -31.93 -6.64 -6.05
CA ALA A 82 -32.45 -6.15 -7.32
C ALA A 82 -31.94 -4.79 -7.86
N THR A 83 -31.12 -4.85 -8.91
CA THR A 83 -31.52 -4.45 -10.28
C THR A 83 -30.33 -4.65 -11.22
N ILE A 84 -30.63 -5.13 -12.42
CA ILE A 84 -29.68 -5.25 -13.53
C ILE A 84 -29.29 -3.82 -13.93
N ALA A 85 -28.24 -3.29 -13.31
CA ALA A 85 -27.53 -2.12 -13.79
C ALA A 85 -26.08 -2.56 -13.99
N ALA A 86 -25.53 -2.31 -15.18
CA ALA A 86 -24.17 -2.69 -15.54
C ALA A 86 -23.21 -2.28 -14.41
N PRO A 87 -22.33 -3.18 -13.95
CA PRO A 87 -21.40 -2.87 -12.87
C PRO A 87 -20.52 -1.70 -13.33
N ASP A 88 -20.68 -0.57 -12.64
CA ASP A 88 -19.89 0.63 -12.85
C ASP A 88 -18.40 0.25 -12.79
N LEU A 89 -17.57 0.77 -13.70
CA LEU A 89 -16.16 0.39 -13.84
C LEU A 89 -15.40 0.55 -12.51
N ARG A 90 -15.86 1.49 -11.68
CA ARG A 90 -15.39 1.77 -10.33
C ARG A 90 -15.66 0.61 -9.34
N GLU A 91 -16.82 -0.03 -9.41
CA GLU A 91 -17.20 -1.18 -8.57
C GLU A 91 -16.33 -2.39 -8.92
N LYS A 92 -16.14 -2.66 -10.22
CA LYS A 92 -15.27 -3.73 -10.73
C LYS A 92 -13.81 -3.53 -10.30
N ASN A 93 -13.26 -2.33 -10.46
CA ASN A 93 -11.89 -2.05 -10.06
C ASN A 93 -11.70 -2.21 -8.54
N LEU A 94 -12.68 -1.78 -7.74
CA LEU A 94 -12.59 -1.93 -6.29
C LEU A 94 -12.72 -3.40 -5.83
N GLN A 95 -13.59 -4.19 -6.47
CA GLN A 95 -13.66 -5.64 -6.22
C GLN A 95 -12.38 -6.38 -6.62
N SER A 96 -11.75 -5.99 -7.74
CA SER A 96 -10.44 -6.51 -8.13
C SER A 96 -9.33 -6.12 -7.15
N LEU A 97 -9.39 -4.93 -6.54
CA LEU A 97 -8.46 -4.51 -5.49
C LEU A 97 -8.56 -5.44 -4.28
N LEU A 98 -9.78 -5.74 -3.84
CA LEU A 98 -10.03 -6.65 -2.73
C LEU A 98 -9.52 -8.07 -3.01
N ARG A 99 -9.80 -8.61 -4.20
CA ARG A 99 -9.36 -9.96 -4.59
C ARG A 99 -7.85 -10.07 -4.71
N GLY A 100 -7.19 -9.06 -5.27
CA GLY A 100 -5.72 -9.00 -5.35
C GLY A 100 -5.05 -8.99 -3.99
N ALA A 101 -5.60 -8.25 -3.02
CA ALA A 101 -5.09 -8.21 -1.65
C ALA A 101 -5.23 -9.58 -0.95
N GLN A 102 -6.36 -10.26 -1.13
CA GLN A 102 -6.63 -11.57 -0.54
C GLN A 102 -5.78 -12.69 -1.13
N GLU A 103 -5.58 -12.69 -2.46
CA GLU A 103 -4.74 -13.69 -3.13
C GLU A 103 -3.26 -13.56 -2.73
N ILE A 104 -2.76 -12.33 -2.52
CA ILE A 104 -1.40 -12.13 -2.02
C ILE A 104 -1.27 -12.57 -0.57
N ALA A 105 -2.27 -12.27 0.28
CA ALA A 105 -2.30 -12.73 1.66
C ALA A 105 -2.29 -14.26 1.77
N LYS A 106 -2.99 -14.96 0.87
CA LYS A 106 -2.99 -16.43 0.79
C LYS A 106 -1.69 -17.01 0.21
N ASN A 107 -1.17 -16.46 -0.88
CA ASN A 107 0.04 -16.97 -1.54
C ASN A 107 1.33 -16.67 -0.75
N MET A 108 1.31 -15.67 0.15
CA MET A 108 2.44 -15.32 1.02
C MET A 108 2.30 -15.87 2.45
N ALA A 109 1.32 -16.74 2.74
CA ALA A 109 1.11 -17.34 4.06
C ALA A 109 2.28 -18.22 4.56
N GLY A 110 3.28 -18.48 3.71
CA GLY A 110 4.53 -19.16 4.07
C GLY A 110 5.70 -18.24 4.43
N LEU A 111 5.57 -16.91 4.32
CA LEU A 111 6.59 -15.94 4.75
C LEU A 111 6.17 -15.28 6.07
N PRO A 112 6.97 -15.39 7.15
CA PRO A 112 6.66 -14.74 8.43
C PRO A 112 6.68 -13.22 8.22
N GLY A 113 5.51 -12.58 8.19
CA GLY A 113 5.37 -11.14 7.98
C GLY A 113 4.08 -10.72 7.25
N VAL A 114 3.38 -11.65 6.59
CA VAL A 114 2.09 -11.36 5.94
C VAL A 114 0.94 -11.82 6.83
N VAL A 115 0.82 -11.18 8.00
CA VAL A 115 -0.39 -11.26 8.83
C VAL A 115 -1.44 -10.36 8.18
N SER A 116 -2.71 -10.78 8.18
CA SER A 116 -3.86 -9.96 7.78
C SER A 116 -3.64 -8.49 8.16
N MET A 117 -3.44 -7.63 7.15
CA MET A 117 -2.85 -6.30 7.34
C MET A 117 -3.69 -5.33 8.15
N VAL A 118 -4.95 -5.67 8.41
CA VAL A 118 -5.84 -4.85 9.20
C VAL A 118 -6.31 -5.68 10.37
N THR A 119 -5.79 -5.33 11.55
CA THR A 119 -6.18 -5.92 12.83
C THR A 119 -7.40 -5.19 13.39
N ASP A 120 -7.51 -3.89 13.13
CA ASP A 120 -8.65 -3.06 13.49
C ASP A 120 -9.11 -2.22 12.29
N ALA A 121 -10.30 -2.52 11.77
CA ALA A 121 -10.89 -1.89 10.59
C ALA A 121 -11.31 -0.42 10.82
N GLU A 122 -11.51 -0.02 12.08
CA GLU A 122 -11.90 1.34 12.45
C GLU A 122 -10.68 2.29 12.48
N ARG A 123 -9.46 1.74 12.54
CA ARG A 123 -8.23 2.52 12.63
C ARG A 123 -7.62 2.77 11.24
N LEU A 124 -7.46 4.05 10.91
CA LEU A 124 -6.81 4.50 9.67
C LEU A 124 -5.37 3.99 9.53
N LEU A 125 -4.63 3.96 10.64
CA LEU A 125 -3.26 3.45 10.72
C LEU A 125 -3.23 2.27 11.68
N GLN A 126 -2.58 1.19 11.26
CA GLN A 126 -2.31 0.06 12.14
C GLN A 126 -1.05 0.32 12.95
N ASP A 127 -0.86 -0.41 14.05
CA ASP A 127 0.31 -0.22 14.92
C ASP A 127 1.63 -0.42 14.15
N MET A 128 1.64 -1.33 13.17
CA MET A 128 2.77 -1.53 12.26
C MET A 128 3.04 -0.31 11.38
N ASP A 129 2.01 0.36 10.85
CA ASP A 129 2.17 1.58 10.06
C ASP A 129 2.73 2.71 10.93
N ILE A 130 2.25 2.83 12.18
CA ILE A 130 2.76 3.79 13.16
C ILE A 130 4.24 3.50 13.47
N ASN A 131 4.61 2.23 13.65
CA ASN A 131 5.99 1.84 13.91
C ASN A 131 6.90 2.15 12.72
N ARG A 132 6.45 1.88 11.49
CA ARG A 132 7.16 2.26 10.25
C ARG A 132 7.36 3.76 10.14
N LEU A 133 6.31 4.55 10.36
CA LEU A 133 6.38 6.02 10.34
C LEU A 133 7.41 6.54 11.37
N ARG A 134 7.34 6.04 12.61
CA ARG A 134 8.31 6.40 13.66
C ARG A 134 9.72 6.04 13.24
N ALA A 135 9.95 4.81 12.82
CA ALA A 135 11.27 4.33 12.45
C ALA A 135 11.88 5.13 11.30
N VAL A 136 11.09 5.43 10.26
CA VAL A 136 11.50 6.26 9.12
C VAL A 136 11.92 7.67 9.58
N VAL A 137 11.11 8.32 10.44
CA VAL A 137 11.39 9.69 10.91
C VAL A 137 12.62 9.71 11.82
N TYR A 138 12.74 8.77 12.75
CA TYR A 138 13.91 8.71 13.63
C TYR A 138 15.20 8.42 12.87
N ARG A 139 15.13 7.56 11.85
CA ARG A 139 16.28 7.25 11.00
C ARG A 139 16.79 8.48 10.27
N ASP A 140 15.89 9.35 9.79
CA ASP A 140 16.25 10.60 9.14
C ASP A 140 16.84 11.63 10.10
N VAL A 141 16.27 11.77 11.30
CA VAL A 141 16.74 12.75 12.31
C VAL A 141 18.11 12.39 12.91
N VAL A 142 18.45 11.09 12.97
CA VAL A 142 19.71 10.58 13.52
C VAL A 142 20.81 10.46 12.45
N SER A 143 20.47 10.57 11.17
CA SER A 143 21.38 10.54 10.02
C SER A 143 22.06 11.88 9.74
#